data_AF-A0AAU5SIA2-F1
#
_entry.id   AF-A0AAU5SIA2-F1
#
_cell.length_a   1.000
_cell.length_b   1.000
_cell.length_c   1.000
_cell.angle_alpha   90.00
_cell.angle_beta   90.00
_cell.angle_gamma   90.00
#
_symmetry.space_group_name_H-M   'P 1'
#
loop_
_entity.id
_entity.type
_entity.pdbx_description
1 polymer ?
#
loop_
_entity_poly.entity_id
_entity_poly.type
_entity_poly.pdbx_seq_one_letter_code
_entity_poly.pdbx_strand_id
1 'polypeptide(L)'
;MNPTMLDSGMVRRKQEKKKRPAWGIPRGIVLLATPEGWRTSVLTESGMLRGRLDVPLNTDPQDARAAAAVMVTELARDFHDTDVAVSWEPPQEPWSWTAQVTLAAENDPPSPAPKVERPASE
;
A
#
# COMPACT_ATOMS: atom_id res chain seq x y z
N MET A 1 36.44 -9.08 41.67
CA MET A 1 35.56 -7.90 41.76
C MET A 1 35.73 -7.05 40.51
N ASN A 2 34.59 -6.62 39.97
CA ASN A 2 34.31 -5.62 38.93
C ASN A 2 34.41 -5.97 37.43
N PRO A 3 33.46 -5.44 36.62
CA PRO A 3 32.92 -6.04 35.39
C PRO A 3 33.12 -5.10 34.18
N THR A 4 32.24 -5.16 33.17
CA THR A 4 32.05 -4.23 32.01
C THR A 4 32.96 -4.53 30.79
N MET A 5 32.51 -4.55 29.52
CA MET A 5 31.35 -3.93 28.87
C MET A 5 30.74 -4.83 27.79
N LEU A 6 29.40 -4.85 27.73
CA LEU A 6 28.65 -5.22 26.53
C LEU A 6 29.01 -4.24 25.41
N ASP A 7 29.71 -4.70 24.38
CA ASP A 7 29.68 -4.07 23.06
C ASP A 7 28.61 -4.79 22.23
N SER A 8 27.34 -4.58 22.60
CA SER A 8 26.23 -4.87 21.70
C SER A 8 26.12 -3.70 20.73
N GLY A 9 27.11 -3.59 19.85
CA GLY A 9 27.08 -2.75 18.68
C GLY A 9 25.92 -3.19 17.81
N MET A 10 24.74 -2.61 18.06
CA MET A 10 23.59 -2.69 17.19
C MET A 10 24.02 -2.07 15.87
N VAL A 11 24.49 -2.92 14.96
CA VAL A 11 24.78 -2.57 13.58
C VAL A 11 23.47 -2.06 13.01
N ARG A 12 23.27 -0.74 13.12
CA ARG A 12 22.35 -0.02 12.27
C ARG A 12 22.86 -0.33 10.88
N ARG A 13 22.25 -1.34 10.24
CA ARG A 13 22.49 -1.66 8.84
C ARG A 13 22.27 -0.34 8.13
N LYS A 14 23.38 0.29 7.75
CA LYS A 14 23.39 1.44 6.88
C LYS A 14 22.65 0.91 5.66
N GLN A 15 21.38 1.29 5.51
CA GLN A 15 20.62 0.95 4.32
C GLN A 15 21.45 1.52 3.18
N GLU A 16 22.24 0.67 2.54
CA GLU A 16 22.79 0.97 1.24
C GLU A 16 21.60 1.49 0.46
N LYS A 17 21.70 2.72 -0.06
CA LYS A 17 20.69 3.28 -0.93
C LYS A 17 20.59 2.32 -2.10
N LYS A 18 19.74 1.28 -1.98
CA LYS A 18 19.43 0.35 -3.04
C LYS A 18 19.05 1.27 -4.18
N LYS A 19 19.78 1.15 -5.30
CA LYS A 19 19.50 1.98 -6.48
C LYS A 19 18.00 1.91 -6.69
N ARG A 20 17.34 3.08 -6.62
CA ARG A 20 15.89 3.17 -6.80
C ARG A 20 15.57 2.36 -8.05
N PRO A 21 14.74 1.33 -7.95
CA PRO A 21 14.54 0.46 -9.07
C PRO A 21 13.88 1.25 -10.20
N ALA A 22 14.24 0.90 -11.44
CA ALA A 22 13.87 1.68 -12.62
C ALA A 22 12.37 1.60 -12.96
N TRP A 23 11.54 0.92 -12.17
CA TRP A 23 10.10 0.77 -12.46
C TRP A 23 9.26 2.02 -12.06
N GLY A 24 9.76 2.89 -11.18
CA GLY A 24 9.10 4.17 -10.83
C GLY A 24 7.95 4.03 -9.82
N ILE A 25 7.24 5.09 -9.44
CA ILE A 25 6.24 5.00 -8.35
C ILE A 25 5.01 4.17 -8.78
N PRO A 26 4.40 3.34 -7.90
CA PRO A 26 3.15 2.66 -8.22
C PRO A 26 2.00 3.64 -8.48
N ARG A 27 1.19 3.37 -9.51
CA ARG A 27 0.06 4.19 -9.95
C ARG A 27 -1.29 3.48 -9.86
N GLY A 28 -1.29 2.16 -9.86
CA GLY A 28 -2.52 1.36 -9.80
C GLY A 28 -2.22 -0.09 -9.48
N ILE A 29 -3.27 -0.84 -9.14
CA ILE A 29 -3.20 -2.29 -9.00
C ILE A 29 -4.48 -2.93 -9.52
N VAL A 30 -4.32 -4.07 -10.20
CA VAL A 30 -5.40 -5.01 -10.47
C VAL A 30 -5.15 -6.26 -9.64
N LEU A 31 -6.16 -6.65 -8.87
CA LEU A 31 -6.21 -7.88 -8.08
C LEU A 31 -7.20 -8.83 -8.75
N LEU A 32 -6.75 -10.06 -9.02
CA LEU A 32 -7.53 -11.11 -9.66
C LEU A 32 -7.61 -12.34 -8.75
N ALA A 33 -8.83 -12.80 -8.49
CA ALA A 33 -9.06 -14.11 -7.90
C ALA A 33 -8.98 -15.17 -9.01
N THR A 34 -8.05 -16.13 -8.88
CA THR A 34 -7.97 -17.29 -9.77
C THR A 34 -8.07 -18.59 -8.96
N PRO A 35 -8.41 -19.73 -9.57
CA PRO A 35 -8.46 -21.01 -8.86
C PRO A 35 -7.11 -21.41 -8.23
N GLU A 36 -6.00 -20.87 -8.73
CA GLU A 36 -4.64 -21.12 -8.21
C GLU A 36 -4.19 -20.11 -7.14
N GLY A 37 -5.01 -19.10 -6.84
CA GLY A 37 -4.71 -18.07 -5.85
C GLY A 37 -5.00 -16.66 -6.33
N TRP A 38 -4.43 -15.71 -5.60
CA TRP A 38 -4.59 -14.29 -5.85
C TRP A 38 -3.45 -13.77 -6.72
N ARG A 39 -3.77 -13.23 -7.89
CA ARG A 39 -2.80 -12.61 -8.80
C ARG A 39 -2.86 -11.10 -8.70
N THR A 40 -1.70 -10.46 -8.75
CA THR A 40 -1.57 -9.00 -8.71
C THR A 40 -0.90 -8.48 -9.97
N SER A 41 -1.35 -7.32 -10.41
CA SER A 41 -0.77 -6.57 -11.52
C SER A 41 -0.67 -5.11 -11.09
N VAL A 42 0.54 -4.71 -10.67
CA VAL A 42 0.82 -3.36 -10.20
C VAL A 42 1.28 -2.51 -11.39
N LEU A 43 0.53 -1.46 -11.68
CA LEU A 43 0.87 -0.45 -12.67
C LEU A 43 1.87 0.53 -12.04
N THR A 44 2.97 0.78 -12.74
CA THR A 44 4.07 1.65 -12.32
C THR A 44 4.38 2.62 -13.46
N GLU A 45 5.17 3.66 -13.20
CA GLU A 45 5.52 4.65 -14.23
C GLU A 45 6.25 4.06 -15.44
N SER A 46 6.99 2.96 -15.25
CA SER A 46 7.82 2.36 -16.31
C SER A 46 7.25 1.04 -16.86
N GLY A 47 6.04 0.64 -16.44
CA GLY A 47 5.41 -0.59 -16.90
C GLY A 47 4.56 -1.26 -15.82
N MET A 48 4.44 -2.59 -15.91
CA MET A 48 3.57 -3.37 -15.03
C MET A 48 4.33 -4.53 -14.36
N LEU A 49 4.24 -4.61 -13.04
CA LEU A 49 4.78 -5.70 -12.24
C LEU A 49 3.68 -6.75 -12.02
N ARG A 50 3.96 -8.00 -12.39
CA ARG A 50 3.04 -9.13 -12.14
C ARG A 50 3.53 -9.93 -10.95
N GLY A 51 2.60 -10.32 -10.09
CA GLY A 51 2.90 -11.05 -8.88
C GLY A 51 1.75 -11.93 -8.41
N ARG A 52 1.95 -12.50 -7.22
CA ARG A 52 0.94 -13.19 -6.44
C ARG A 52 0.83 -12.51 -5.09
N LEU A 53 -0.37 -12.52 -4.53
CA LEU A 53 -0.59 -12.09 -3.16
C LEU A 53 -0.40 -13.29 -2.24
N ASP A 54 0.41 -13.12 -1.19
CA ASP A 54 0.74 -14.17 -0.23
C ASP A 54 -0.35 -14.32 0.85
N VAL A 55 -1.55 -14.67 0.40
CA VAL A 55 -2.70 -14.97 1.26
C VAL A 55 -3.34 -16.29 0.84
N PRO A 56 -4.03 -17.00 1.75
CA PRO A 56 -4.74 -18.23 1.41
C PRO A 56 -5.71 -18.05 0.24
N LEU A 57 -5.90 -19.11 -0.56
CA LEU A 57 -6.82 -19.11 -1.70
C LEU A 57 -8.24 -18.64 -1.32
N ASN A 58 -8.74 -19.10 -0.17
CA ASN A 58 -10.11 -18.86 0.30
C ASN A 58 -10.25 -17.55 1.11
N THR A 59 -9.27 -16.66 1.04
CA THR A 59 -9.34 -15.35 1.70
C THR A 59 -10.53 -14.56 1.18
N ASP A 60 -11.23 -13.82 2.05
CA ASP A 60 -12.32 -12.95 1.61
C ASP A 60 -11.79 -11.87 0.65
N PRO A 61 -12.52 -11.51 -0.42
CA PRO A 61 -12.07 -10.45 -1.35
C PRO A 61 -11.79 -9.11 -0.68
N GLN A 62 -12.45 -8.76 0.43
CA GLN A 62 -12.14 -7.56 1.20
C GLN A 62 -10.77 -7.66 1.86
N ASP A 63 -10.46 -8.79 2.49
CA ASP A 63 -9.17 -9.02 3.15
C ASP A 63 -8.03 -9.13 2.13
N ALA A 64 -8.29 -9.78 0.98
CA ALA A 64 -7.33 -9.84 -0.12
C ALA A 64 -7.03 -8.44 -0.69
N ARG A 65 -8.05 -7.57 -0.80
CA ARG A 65 -7.86 -6.17 -1.18
C ARG A 65 -7.06 -5.38 -0.14
N ALA A 66 -7.31 -5.59 1.14
CA ALA A 66 -6.55 -4.95 2.21
C ALA A 66 -5.07 -5.38 2.18
N ALA A 67 -4.80 -6.68 2.06
CA ALA A 67 -3.44 -7.20 1.94
C ALA A 67 -2.73 -6.71 0.67
N ALA A 68 -3.43 -6.64 -0.46
CA ALA A 68 -2.87 -6.09 -1.69
C ALA A 68 -2.54 -4.59 -1.57
N ALA A 69 -3.36 -3.83 -0.84
CA ALA A 69 -3.06 -2.42 -0.55
C ALA A 69 -1.79 -2.27 0.30
N VAL A 70 -1.64 -3.07 1.36
CA VAL A 70 -0.44 -3.11 2.21
C VAL A 70 0.80 -3.41 1.36
N MET A 71 0.74 -4.46 0.52
CA MET A 71 1.83 -4.84 -0.38
C MET A 71 2.27 -3.67 -1.29
N VAL A 72 1.32 -2.90 -1.84
CA VAL A 72 1.64 -1.74 -2.70
C VAL A 72 2.25 -0.60 -1.89
N THR A 73 1.74 -0.32 -0.70
CA THR A 73 2.29 0.71 0.20
C THR A 73 3.71 0.35 0.63
N GLU A 74 3.98 -0.91 0.97
CA GLU A 74 5.32 -1.41 1.29
C GLU A 74 6.26 -1.29 0.09
N LEU A 75 5.79 -1.64 -1.12
CA LEU A 75 6.59 -1.49 -2.33
C LEU A 75 6.99 -0.03 -2.60
N ALA A 76 6.07 0.92 -2.42
CA ALA A 76 6.38 2.35 -2.56
C ALA A 76 7.35 2.82 -1.48
N ARG A 77 7.16 2.40 -0.22
CA ARG A 77 8.01 2.79 0.90
C ARG A 77 9.42 2.22 0.80
N ASP A 78 9.55 0.91 0.56
CA ASP A 78 10.84 0.22 0.60
C ASP A 78 11.76 0.59 -0.57
N PHE A 79 11.19 0.90 -1.74
CA PHE A 79 11.96 1.16 -2.95
C PHE A 79 12.01 2.64 -3.34
N HIS A 80 11.02 3.44 -2.93
CA HIS A 80 10.92 4.85 -3.31
C HIS A 80 10.90 5.81 -2.11
N ASP A 81 10.84 5.31 -0.87
CA ASP A 81 10.75 6.13 0.35
C ASP A 81 9.58 7.11 0.27
N THR A 82 8.42 6.60 -0.17
CA THR A 82 7.22 7.38 -0.46
C THR A 82 5.99 6.68 0.10
N ASP A 83 5.13 7.45 0.78
CA ASP A 83 3.85 6.98 1.25
C ASP A 83 2.77 7.12 0.16
N VAL A 84 1.97 6.07 0.00
CA VAL A 84 0.89 6.02 -1.00
C VAL A 84 -0.39 5.50 -0.38
N ALA A 85 -1.51 6.01 -0.87
CA ALA A 85 -2.85 5.56 -0.56
C ALA A 85 -3.42 4.75 -1.74
N VAL A 86 -4.16 3.69 -1.42
CA VAL A 86 -4.80 2.81 -2.40
C VAL A 86 -6.31 2.98 -2.31
N SER A 87 -6.93 3.40 -3.41
CA SER A 87 -8.37 3.62 -3.51
C SER A 87 -8.99 2.60 -4.46
N TRP A 88 -9.76 1.66 -3.92
CA TRP A 88 -10.43 0.62 -4.71
C TRP A 88 -11.63 1.20 -5.46
N GLU A 89 -11.73 0.88 -6.74
CA GLU A 89 -12.88 1.19 -7.57
C GLU A 89 -14.03 0.21 -7.29
N PRO A 90 -15.29 0.60 -7.57
CA PRO A 90 -16.41 -0.32 -7.53
C PRO A 90 -16.12 -1.54 -8.43
N PRO A 91 -16.25 -2.78 -7.90
CA PRO A 91 -15.96 -3.97 -8.66
C PRO A 91 -16.84 -4.06 -9.90
N GLN A 92 -16.22 -4.17 -11.06
CA GLN A 92 -16.92 -4.42 -12.32
C GLN A 92 -17.20 -5.92 -12.49
N GLU A 93 -16.30 -6.77 -11.99
CA GLU A 93 -16.41 -8.22 -12.05
C GLU A 93 -16.19 -8.83 -10.65
N PRO A 94 -16.84 -9.96 -10.32
CA PRO A 94 -16.73 -10.57 -8.99
C PRO A 94 -15.39 -11.26 -8.73
N TRP A 95 -14.52 -11.39 -9.72
CA TRP A 95 -13.17 -11.96 -9.61
C TRP A 95 -12.06 -10.94 -9.89
N SER A 96 -12.40 -9.68 -10.17
CA SER A 96 -11.43 -8.64 -10.56
C SER A 96 -11.72 -7.32 -9.85
N TRP A 97 -10.70 -6.79 -9.18
CA TRP A 97 -10.76 -5.51 -8.49
C TRP A 97 -9.62 -4.61 -8.95
N THR A 98 -9.95 -3.36 -9.25
CA THR A 98 -8.98 -2.34 -9.65
C THR A 98 -8.88 -1.30 -8.56
N ALA A 99 -7.67 -0.81 -8.29
CA ALA A 99 -7.45 0.34 -7.42
C ALA A 99 -6.50 1.33 -8.06
N GLN A 100 -6.75 2.61 -7.77
CA GLN A 100 -5.85 3.71 -8.07
C GLN A 100 -4.90 3.92 -6.90
N VAL A 101 -3.64 4.22 -7.20
CA VAL A 101 -2.62 4.53 -6.20
C VAL A 101 -2.25 6.00 -6.33
N THR A 102 -2.43 6.73 -5.24
CA THR A 102 -2.11 8.15 -5.17
C THR A 102 -1.04 8.37 -4.10
N LEU A 103 -0.19 9.38 -4.29
CA LEU A 103 0.71 9.82 -3.23
C LEU A 103 -0.15 10.19 -2.02
N ALA A 104 0.19 9.65 -0.85
CA ALA A 104 -0.42 10.10 0.38
C ALA A 104 0.09 11.54 0.58
N ALA A 105 -0.78 12.52 0.40
CA ALA A 105 -0.45 13.88 0.81
C ALA A 105 -0.04 13.81 2.28
N GLU A 106 1.07 14.46 2.65
CA GLU A 106 1.46 14.62 4.05
C GLU A 106 0.22 15.07 4.82
N ASN A 107 -0.19 14.27 5.81
CA ASN A 107 -1.39 14.47 6.63
C ASN A 107 -1.69 15.95 6.87
N ASP A 108 -2.71 16.48 6.17
CA ASP A 108 -3.63 17.40 6.82
C ASP A 108 -4.87 16.55 7.13
N PRO A 109 -5.23 16.33 8.41
CA PRO A 109 -6.45 15.60 8.73
C PRO A 109 -7.65 16.32 8.10
N PRO A 110 -8.70 15.61 7.65
CA PRO A 110 -9.91 16.26 7.17
C PRO A 110 -10.49 17.07 8.33
N SER A 111 -10.29 18.39 8.28
CA SER A 111 -10.91 19.35 9.18
C SER A 111 -12.43 19.09 9.13
N PRO A 112 -13.09 18.74 10.25
CA PRO A 112 -14.51 18.47 10.22
C PRO A 112 -15.25 19.75 9.84
N ALA A 113 -15.91 19.72 8.67
CA ALA A 113 -16.76 20.80 8.20
C ALA A 113 -17.76 21.22 9.29
N PRO A 114 -17.97 22.53 9.56
CA PRO A 114 -19.03 22.95 10.45
C PRO A 114 -20.38 22.59 9.85
N LYS A 115 -21.20 21.93 10.67
CA LYS A 115 -22.57 21.53 10.37
C LYS A 115 -23.35 22.72 9.84
N VAL A 116 -24.07 22.50 8.73
CA VAL A 116 -25.10 23.38 8.21
C VAL A 116 -26.11 23.67 9.32
N GLU A 117 -26.06 24.88 9.87
CA GLU A 117 -27.13 25.43 10.69
C GLU A 117 -28.27 25.81 9.75
N ARG A 118 -29.37 25.05 9.82
CA ARG A 118 -30.65 25.47 9.24
C ARG A 118 -31.23 26.52 10.18
N PRO A 119 -31.49 27.77 9.77
CA PRO A 119 -32.22 28.68 10.62
C PRO A 119 -33.67 28.20 10.75
N ALA A 120 -34.15 28.20 11.99
CA ALA A 120 -35.51 27.88 12.36
C ALA A 120 -36.51 28.84 11.70
N SER A 121 -37.65 28.27 11.28
CA SER A 121 -38.84 29.03 10.94
C SER A 121 -39.48 29.57 12.22
N GLU A 122 -39.84 30.84 12.21
CA GLU A 122 -40.91 31.42 13.04
C GLU A 122 -41.78 32.31 12.15
#